data_AF-A0A388RSQ0-F1
#
_entry.id   AF-A0A388RSQ0-F1
#
_cell.length_a   1.000
_cell.length_b   1.000
_cell.length_c   1.000
_cell.angle_alpha   90.00
_cell.angle_beta   90.00
_cell.angle_gamma   90.00
#
_symmetry.space_group_name_H-M   'P 1'
#
loop_
_entity.id
_entity.type
_entity.pdbx_description
1 polymer ?
#
loop_
_entity_poly.entity_id
_entity_poly.type
_entity_poly.pdbx_seq_one_letter_code
_entity_poly.pdbx_strand_id
1 'polypeptide(L)'
;MNAIANLLGFGPKKPVVVAPVAKRKVAAKQAAQPAAEQHKWVRSFAEIPTYRCIHTGRKSDLAKGVTDDFRRGCIALGNEKSANFYVDPRFHEGRKSLVRSMAAQLKAIGIRIDGYYYAPEELIAQLYATESTLDTSNGVLTEGLTSAEIFWNEMIDQGLELGATDLHVLLEEANRTGSLLYRVNGDLIPPRSADKGIHPIDTVKDAVAFAYNKLHADKTNNDAGFSTEIDLECMVPYDNGKEAFNIRYTGTPNFGGFTVYLRYLFSKTTDWSSPQGAGYSDDQAALLFSAMRARKGAVSFSGITGSGKSTTAKYFLEQVDQLNGHRLNIITVEHPVEYKIHGARQKTIQETTPDAWRDVQRRLVREDPDAVFIGEVRCVESGQTAKIMNETGHLTLFTVHADSVLGVFNRLVDPTIGFTLGTLTMPNFWNLIVYQALVPTLCKDCKQPVDEQLPDLARFLQDRFSLDTTQMRVRNEHGCDKCNHTGVAGVEVVAEMLQPTRAILEKIRKGDIFDAERIWRSSWDGRFDSPNMTGKTVFQHALYKAYLGRIDPRTVETFETFDRFEII
;
A
#
# COMPACT_ATOMS: atom_id res chain seq x y z
N MET A 1 -25.04 31.29 40.61
CA MET A 1 -25.11 32.41 41.58
C MET A 1 -23.77 33.15 41.48
N ASN A 2 -23.54 34.03 40.50
CA ASN A 2 -24.12 35.35 40.22
C ASN A 2 -23.93 36.42 41.32
N ALA A 3 -23.42 37.56 40.83
CA ALA A 3 -23.55 38.96 41.29
C ALA A 3 -22.32 39.56 42.02
N ILE A 4 -21.50 40.45 41.42
CA ILE A 4 -21.74 41.85 40.95
C ILE A 4 -21.93 42.78 42.18
N ALA A 5 -20.94 43.58 42.60
CA ALA A 5 -20.38 44.85 42.07
C ALA A 5 -20.98 46.10 42.75
N ASN A 6 -20.08 47.00 43.18
CA ASN A 6 -20.14 48.50 43.17
C ASN A 6 -19.29 49.04 44.35
N LEU A 7 -18.21 49.82 44.13
CA LEU A 7 -18.08 51.23 43.69
C LEU A 7 -18.26 52.27 44.83
N LEU A 8 -17.42 53.33 44.75
CA LEU A 8 -17.34 54.59 45.54
C LEU A 8 -16.43 54.49 46.80
N GLY A 9 -15.32 55.21 47.02
CA GLY A 9 -14.74 56.45 46.50
C GLY A 9 -14.45 57.39 47.69
N PHE A 10 -13.18 57.76 47.99
CA PHE A 10 -12.69 59.01 48.66
C PHE A 10 -11.18 58.87 49.10
N GLY A 11 -10.34 59.89 48.80
CA GLY A 11 -8.85 59.96 49.02
C GLY A 11 -8.38 60.28 50.46
N PRO A 12 -7.08 60.62 50.77
CA PRO A 12 -6.42 61.90 50.36
C PRO A 12 -4.85 62.00 50.29
N LYS A 13 -4.37 63.10 49.67
CA LYS A 13 -3.18 64.01 49.86
C LYS A 13 -1.72 63.54 50.21
N LYS A 14 -0.74 64.14 49.49
CA LYS A 14 0.75 64.17 49.67
C LYS A 14 1.24 65.18 50.75
N PRO A 15 2.47 65.02 51.28
CA PRO A 15 3.48 66.13 51.28
C PRO A 15 4.97 65.68 51.05
N VAL A 16 5.80 66.38 50.25
CA VAL A 16 6.82 67.45 50.53
C VAL A 16 8.28 66.92 50.73
N VAL A 17 9.19 67.00 49.73
CA VAL A 17 10.36 67.93 49.47
C VAL A 17 11.64 67.67 50.31
N VAL A 18 12.82 67.56 49.67
CA VAL A 18 14.05 68.42 49.73
C VAL A 18 15.24 67.71 49.00
N ALA A 19 15.94 68.39 48.09
CA ALA A 19 17.21 68.01 47.42
C ALA A 19 18.41 68.75 48.10
N PRO A 20 19.73 68.42 47.96
CA PRO A 20 20.45 68.80 46.72
C PRO A 20 21.89 68.21 46.40
N VAL A 21 22.42 68.64 45.23
CA VAL A 21 23.83 68.93 44.79
C VAL A 21 24.84 67.83 44.35
N ALA A 22 24.99 67.75 43.01
CA ALA A 22 26.17 67.91 42.13
C ALA A 22 27.45 67.02 42.21
N LYS A 23 27.87 66.49 41.05
CA LYS A 23 28.84 67.14 40.12
C LYS A 23 29.06 66.31 38.85
N ARG A 24 29.21 67.01 37.72
CA ARG A 24 29.57 66.50 36.38
C ARG A 24 30.89 65.69 36.38
N LYS A 25 30.90 64.56 35.67
CA LYS A 25 32.06 64.12 34.87
C LYS A 25 31.57 63.62 33.51
N VAL A 26 32.16 64.19 32.47
CA VAL A 26 32.03 63.80 31.07
C VAL A 26 32.75 62.48 30.87
N ALA A 27 32.10 61.49 30.28
CA ALA A 27 32.75 60.28 29.76
C ALA A 27 32.17 59.95 28.37
N ALA A 28 33.08 59.56 27.49
CA ALA A 28 32.95 59.55 26.05
C ALA A 28 31.89 58.59 25.49
N LYS A 29 31.28 58.98 24.37
CA LYS A 29 30.55 58.08 23.46
C LYS A 29 31.53 57.00 22.96
N GLN A 30 31.40 55.78 23.46
CA GLN A 30 31.82 54.59 22.72
C GLN A 30 30.66 54.10 21.88
N ALA A 31 30.87 54.03 20.58
CA ALA A 31 29.94 53.45 19.62
C ALA A 31 29.73 51.96 19.95
N ALA A 32 28.48 51.54 20.09
CA ALA A 32 28.11 50.14 20.20
C ALA A 32 28.42 49.42 18.88
N GLN A 33 29.15 48.30 18.96
CA GLN A 33 29.33 47.36 17.86
C GLN A 33 27.99 46.64 17.55
N PRO A 34 27.71 46.25 16.29
CA PRO A 34 26.49 45.50 15.96
C PRO A 34 26.58 44.05 16.44
N ALA A 35 25.49 43.52 17.00
CA ALA A 35 25.38 42.13 17.44
C ALA A 35 25.62 41.13 16.29
N ALA A 36 26.36 40.05 16.57
CA ALA A 36 26.62 38.98 15.61
C ALA A 36 25.35 38.14 15.36
N GLU A 37 25.00 37.92 14.08
CA GLU A 37 23.90 37.06 13.64
C GLU A 37 24.15 35.60 14.09
N GLN A 38 23.44 35.13 15.12
CA GLN A 38 23.45 33.73 15.54
C GLN A 38 22.59 32.90 14.57
N HIS A 39 23.20 31.93 13.90
CA HIS A 39 22.51 31.02 12.99
C HIS A 39 22.18 29.71 13.71
N LYS A 40 20.94 29.20 13.58
CA LYS A 40 20.54 27.87 14.06
C LYS A 40 20.74 26.83 12.94
N TRP A 41 21.11 25.60 13.29
CA TRP A 41 21.26 24.51 12.32
C TRP A 41 19.90 23.89 11.96
N VAL A 42 19.77 23.53 10.68
CA VAL A 42 18.65 22.82 10.07
C VAL A 42 19.25 21.72 9.21
N ARG A 43 18.94 20.46 9.51
CA ARG A 43 19.60 19.31 8.86
C ARG A 43 18.70 18.53 7.92
N SER A 44 17.38 18.68 8.05
CA SER A 44 16.40 18.02 7.20
C SER A 44 15.25 18.95 6.81
N PHE A 45 14.46 18.54 5.83
CA PHE A 45 13.23 19.22 5.44
C PHE A 45 12.22 19.36 6.59
N ALA A 46 12.16 18.37 7.50
CA ALA A 46 11.21 18.35 8.61
C ALA A 46 11.43 19.50 9.61
N GLU A 47 12.63 20.07 9.66
CA GLU A 47 12.98 21.22 10.50
C GLU A 47 12.63 22.57 9.83
N ILE A 48 12.24 22.56 8.55
CA ILE A 48 11.88 23.76 7.78
C ILE A 48 10.40 24.08 8.00
N PRO A 49 10.05 25.28 8.50
CA PRO A 49 8.66 25.71 8.59
C PRO A 49 7.97 25.72 7.23
N THR A 50 6.65 25.57 7.22
CA THR A 50 5.86 25.62 6.00
C THR A 50 6.10 26.92 5.22
N TYR A 51 6.31 26.78 3.92
CA TYR A 51 6.58 27.90 3.01
C TYR A 51 5.71 27.81 1.76
N ARG A 52 5.44 28.97 1.15
CA ARG A 52 4.67 29.15 -0.09
C ARG A 52 5.44 29.91 -1.17
N CYS A 53 6.68 30.31 -0.92
CA CYS A 53 7.48 31.09 -1.84
C CYS A 53 8.96 30.70 -1.72
N ILE A 54 9.61 30.48 -2.87
CA ILE A 54 11.07 30.43 -2.98
C ILE A 54 11.51 31.79 -3.55
N HIS A 55 11.83 32.73 -2.66
CA HIS A 55 12.09 34.12 -3.05
C HIS A 55 13.38 34.29 -3.86
N THR A 56 14.31 33.34 -3.76
CA THR A 56 15.55 33.29 -4.54
C THR A 56 15.51 32.31 -5.71
N GLY A 57 14.30 31.84 -6.08
CA GLY A 57 14.08 30.96 -7.21
C GLY A 57 14.55 31.54 -8.55
N ARG A 58 14.61 30.69 -9.58
CA ARG A 58 14.77 31.06 -10.99
C ARG A 58 13.54 31.75 -11.57
N LYS A 59 12.36 31.61 -10.96
CA LYS A 59 11.11 32.24 -11.39
C LYS A 59 10.63 33.38 -10.49
N SER A 60 11.39 33.74 -9.45
CA SER A 60 11.04 34.86 -8.57
C SER A 60 11.30 36.22 -9.23
N ASP A 61 10.68 37.28 -8.71
CA ASP A 61 10.95 38.66 -9.16
C ASP A 61 12.43 39.06 -9.02
N LEU A 62 13.17 38.37 -8.15
CA LEU A 62 14.59 38.56 -7.92
C LEU A 62 15.48 37.62 -8.75
N ALA A 63 14.91 36.75 -9.59
CA ALA A 63 15.63 35.72 -10.31
C ALA A 63 16.80 36.25 -11.15
N LYS A 64 16.64 37.43 -11.77
CA LYS A 64 17.69 38.10 -12.56
C LYS A 64 18.89 38.56 -11.73
N GLY A 65 18.70 38.76 -10.42
CA GLY A 65 19.75 39.18 -9.47
C GLY A 65 20.39 38.04 -8.69
N VAL A 66 19.87 36.81 -8.80
CA VAL A 66 20.37 35.62 -8.09
C VAL A 66 21.23 34.78 -9.05
N THR A 67 22.52 34.64 -8.74
CA THR A 67 23.46 33.82 -9.53
C THR A 67 23.31 32.32 -9.22
N ASP A 68 23.71 31.44 -10.14
CA ASP A 68 23.72 29.99 -9.88
C ASP A 68 24.64 29.62 -8.71
N ASP A 69 25.73 30.37 -8.53
CA ASP A 69 26.62 30.23 -7.38
C ASP A 69 25.89 30.52 -6.05
N PHE A 70 25.02 31.55 -6.01
CA PHE A 70 24.17 31.80 -4.86
C PHE A 70 23.20 30.65 -4.60
N ARG A 71 22.59 30.09 -5.65
CA ARG A 71 21.64 28.97 -5.53
C ARG A 71 22.28 27.67 -5.04
N ARG A 72 23.60 27.50 -5.17
CA ARG A 72 24.29 26.35 -4.57
C ARG A 72 24.35 26.45 -3.05
N GLY A 73 24.63 27.63 -2.52
CA GLY A 73 24.93 27.78 -1.09
C GLY A 73 23.91 28.55 -0.26
N CYS A 74 22.83 29.05 -0.85
CA CYS A 74 21.85 29.86 -0.13
C CYS A 74 20.45 29.82 -0.76
N ILE A 75 19.42 29.77 0.07
CA ILE A 75 18.02 29.87 -0.34
C ILE A 75 17.20 30.71 0.65
N ALA A 76 16.26 31.50 0.13
CA ALA A 76 15.29 32.26 0.93
C ALA A 76 13.88 31.69 0.72
N LEU A 77 13.29 31.17 1.79
CA LEU A 77 12.00 30.47 1.79
C LEU A 77 11.03 31.15 2.74
N GLY A 78 9.76 31.26 2.37
CA GLY A 78 8.74 31.73 3.29
C GLY A 78 7.40 31.91 2.60
N ASN A 79 6.64 32.94 2.97
CA ASN A 79 5.36 33.27 2.35
C ASN A 79 5.46 34.62 1.60
N GLU A 80 4.34 35.13 1.09
CA GLU A 80 4.27 36.40 0.35
C GLU A 80 4.79 37.62 1.14
N LYS A 81 4.83 37.55 2.49
CA LYS A 81 5.18 38.67 3.37
C LYS A 81 6.41 38.40 4.24
N SER A 82 6.91 37.16 4.31
CA SER A 82 8.09 36.85 5.11
C SER A 82 8.98 35.77 4.51
N ALA A 83 10.26 35.76 4.93
CA ALA A 83 11.27 34.80 4.48
C ALA A 83 12.27 34.46 5.60
N ASN A 84 12.71 33.20 5.60
CA ASN A 84 13.87 32.68 6.33
C ASN A 84 14.99 32.36 5.33
N PHE A 85 16.22 32.64 5.71
CA PHE A 85 17.40 32.26 4.93
C PHE A 85 17.98 30.95 5.44
N TYR A 86 18.28 30.04 4.53
CA TYR A 86 19.02 28.80 4.78
C TYR A 86 20.30 28.85 3.97
N VAL A 87 21.44 28.75 4.64
CA VAL A 87 22.76 29.03 4.04
C VAL A 87 23.72 27.89 4.37
N ASP A 88 24.48 27.41 3.39
CA ASP A 88 25.60 26.52 3.65
C ASP A 88 26.70 27.30 4.40
N PRO A 89 27.28 26.76 5.49
CA PRO A 89 28.29 27.48 6.27
C PRO A 89 29.51 27.91 5.45
N ARG A 90 29.97 27.07 4.51
CA ARG A 90 31.13 27.37 3.64
C ARG A 90 30.79 28.50 2.68
N PHE A 91 29.56 28.51 2.18
CA PHE A 91 29.05 29.62 1.38
C PHE A 91 28.96 30.92 2.20
N HIS A 92 28.46 30.84 3.44
CA HIS A 92 28.32 32.01 4.31
C HIS A 92 29.67 32.66 4.66
N GLU A 93 30.69 31.86 4.99
CA GLU A 93 32.03 32.33 5.34
C GLU A 93 32.68 33.15 4.21
N GLY A 94 32.54 32.70 2.96
CA GLY A 94 33.12 33.39 1.81
C GLY A 94 32.29 34.54 1.26
N ARG A 95 30.96 34.55 1.50
CA ARG A 95 30.02 35.40 0.73
C ARG A 95 28.91 36.05 1.55
N LYS A 96 29.18 36.34 2.83
CA LYS A 96 28.24 37.01 3.75
C LYS A 96 27.61 38.31 3.20
N SER A 97 28.34 39.08 2.41
CA SER A 97 27.84 40.29 1.77
C SER A 97 26.71 40.03 0.77
N LEU A 98 26.75 38.90 0.04
CA LEU A 98 25.71 38.52 -0.92
C LEU A 98 24.40 38.17 -0.20
N VAL A 99 24.46 37.40 0.88
CA VAL A 99 23.27 37.06 1.68
C VAL A 99 22.62 38.32 2.25
N ARG A 100 23.42 39.26 2.77
CA ARG A 100 22.91 40.56 3.26
C ARG A 100 22.33 41.43 2.16
N SER A 101 22.96 41.47 0.99
CA SER A 101 22.45 42.20 -0.17
C SER A 101 21.10 41.64 -0.61
N MET A 102 20.96 40.32 -0.67
CA MET A 102 19.70 39.65 -1.01
C MET A 102 18.62 39.94 0.04
N ALA A 103 18.96 39.87 1.32
CA ALA A 103 18.04 40.23 2.41
C ALA A 103 17.57 41.70 2.32
N ALA A 104 18.43 42.63 1.90
CA ALA A 104 18.07 44.02 1.68
C ALA A 104 17.13 44.19 0.47
N GLN A 105 17.35 43.45 -0.62
CA GLN A 105 16.49 43.44 -1.79
C GLN A 105 15.08 42.92 -1.46
N LEU A 106 14.99 41.81 -0.70
CA LEU A 106 13.72 41.26 -0.21
C LEU A 106 12.95 42.27 0.66
N LYS A 107 13.65 42.95 1.57
CA LYS A 107 13.03 44.00 2.40
C LYS A 107 12.52 45.18 1.56
N ALA A 108 13.22 45.56 0.50
CA ALA A 108 12.82 46.67 -0.39
C ALA A 108 11.51 46.37 -1.15
N ILE A 109 11.23 45.09 -1.43
CA ILE A 109 9.97 44.64 -2.05
C ILE A 109 8.90 44.24 -1.02
N GLY A 110 9.12 44.55 0.27
CA GLY A 110 8.11 44.39 1.32
C GLY A 110 8.13 43.05 2.06
N ILE A 111 9.15 42.20 1.87
CA ILE A 111 9.28 40.90 2.53
C ILE A 111 10.06 41.04 3.84
N ARG A 112 9.46 40.61 4.95
CA ARG A 112 10.10 40.60 6.28
C ARG A 112 11.05 39.40 6.40
N ILE A 113 12.26 39.62 6.92
CA ILE A 113 13.21 38.52 7.20
C ILE A 113 13.02 38.04 8.63
N ASP A 114 12.59 36.80 8.79
CA ASP A 114 12.23 36.19 10.08
C ASP A 114 13.43 35.51 10.76
N GLY A 115 14.42 35.02 9.98
CA GLY A 115 15.59 34.36 10.54
C GLY A 115 16.65 33.93 9.52
N TYR A 116 17.81 33.51 10.05
CA TYR A 116 18.93 32.92 9.29
C TYR A 116 19.33 31.58 9.92
N TYR A 117 19.48 30.57 9.09
CA TYR A 117 19.73 29.19 9.47
C TYR A 117 20.88 28.61 8.64
N TYR A 118 21.66 27.72 9.25
CA TYR A 118 22.62 26.90 8.52
C TYR A 118 21.95 25.63 8.02
N ALA A 119 22.18 25.29 6.76
CA ALA A 119 21.68 24.09 6.11
C ALA A 119 22.74 23.50 5.17
N PRO A 120 22.85 22.16 5.04
CA PRO A 120 23.79 21.55 4.11
C PRO A 120 23.45 21.87 2.65
N GLU A 121 24.47 21.93 1.80
CA GLU A 121 24.35 22.22 0.35
C GLU A 121 23.37 21.25 -0.34
N GLU A 122 23.35 19.97 0.06
CA GLU A 122 22.43 18.97 -0.48
C GLU A 122 20.96 19.33 -0.20
N LEU A 123 20.65 19.78 1.02
CA LEU A 123 19.29 20.19 1.40
C LEU A 123 18.86 21.44 0.61
N ILE A 124 19.78 22.40 0.43
CA ILE A 124 19.54 23.61 -0.38
C ILE A 124 19.27 23.24 -1.85
N ALA A 125 20.05 22.30 -2.40
CA ALA A 125 19.85 21.81 -3.76
C ALA A 125 18.51 21.10 -3.94
N GLN A 126 18.10 20.26 -2.97
CA GLN A 126 16.79 19.60 -2.97
C GLN A 126 15.65 20.63 -2.90
N LEU A 127 15.78 21.68 -2.09
CA LEU A 127 14.78 22.75 -2.00
C LEU A 127 14.64 23.51 -3.32
N TYR A 128 15.73 23.81 -4.03
CA TYR A 128 15.64 24.40 -5.38
C TYR A 128 15.12 23.43 -6.43
N ALA A 129 15.37 22.13 -6.29
CA ALA A 129 14.84 21.13 -7.22
C ALA A 129 13.30 21.13 -7.24
N THR A 130 12.67 21.46 -6.10
CA THR A 130 11.21 21.63 -6.03
C THR A 130 10.68 22.71 -6.98
N GLU A 131 11.50 23.66 -7.44
CA GLU A 131 11.11 24.69 -8.39
C GLU A 131 10.93 24.15 -9.83
N SER A 132 11.67 23.09 -10.18
CA SER A 132 11.66 22.51 -11.54
C SER A 132 10.46 21.61 -11.84
N THR A 133 9.80 21.13 -10.79
CA THR A 133 8.57 20.31 -10.84
C THR A 133 7.29 21.15 -10.87
N LEU A 134 7.38 22.48 -10.91
CA LEU A 134 6.25 23.41 -10.75
C LEU A 134 6.02 24.24 -12.02
N ASP A 135 4.82 24.14 -12.59
CA ASP A 135 4.34 25.07 -13.62
C ASP A 135 3.84 26.34 -12.92
N THR A 136 4.41 27.50 -13.23
CA THR A 136 4.06 28.76 -12.54
C THR A 136 4.13 29.94 -13.48
N SER A 137 3.00 30.58 -13.71
CA SER A 137 2.90 31.98 -14.11
C SER A 137 3.08 32.88 -12.88
N ASN A 138 4.02 33.84 -12.96
CA ASN A 138 4.20 34.98 -12.04
C ASN A 138 4.63 34.72 -10.58
N GLY A 139 5.41 33.68 -10.28
CA GLY A 139 6.13 33.59 -9.00
C GLY A 139 5.27 33.47 -7.73
N VAL A 140 3.95 33.37 -7.89
CA VAL A 140 2.99 32.96 -6.85
C VAL A 140 2.77 31.46 -7.03
N LEU A 141 3.08 30.66 -6.00
CA LEU A 141 2.83 29.22 -6.02
C LEU A 141 1.32 28.97 -6.12
N THR A 142 0.85 28.52 -7.28
CA THR A 142 -0.36 27.71 -7.37
C THR A 142 0.00 26.29 -6.91
N GLU A 143 -0.34 26.01 -5.64
CA GLU A 143 -0.20 24.75 -4.88
C GLU A 143 1.14 23.99 -5.02
N GLY A 144 2.16 24.41 -4.26
CA GLY A 144 3.34 23.59 -4.00
C GLY A 144 3.06 22.47 -2.97
N LEU A 145 3.89 21.41 -3.00
CA LEU A 145 3.79 20.28 -2.06
C LEU A 145 3.86 20.76 -0.61
N THR A 146 2.96 20.28 0.23
CA THR A 146 2.97 20.65 1.66
C THR A 146 4.09 19.93 2.41
N SER A 147 4.50 20.42 3.59
CA SER A 147 5.46 19.70 4.46
C SER A 147 4.99 18.27 4.78
N ALA A 148 3.68 18.09 4.93
CA ALA A 148 3.04 16.79 5.14
C ALA A 148 3.19 15.86 3.93
N GLU A 149 3.06 16.40 2.72
CA GLU A 149 3.22 15.65 1.46
C GLU A 149 4.66 15.23 1.21
N ILE A 150 5.62 16.12 1.50
CA ILE A 150 7.05 15.80 1.40
C ILE A 150 7.41 14.67 2.37
N PHE A 151 7.00 14.79 3.63
CA PHE A 151 7.29 13.77 4.65
C PHE A 151 6.56 12.44 4.38
N TRP A 152 5.35 12.50 3.83
CA TRP A 152 4.64 11.32 3.32
C TRP A 152 5.46 10.62 2.24
N ASN A 153 5.93 11.33 1.22
CA ASN A 153 6.73 10.70 0.16
C ASN A 153 8.03 10.12 0.71
N GLU A 154 8.72 10.83 1.59
CA GLU A 154 9.96 10.38 2.22
C GLU A 154 9.78 9.08 3.03
N MET A 155 8.71 8.95 3.83
CA MET A 155 8.49 7.73 4.61
C MET A 155 8.21 6.52 3.71
N ILE A 156 7.56 6.72 2.56
CA ILE A 156 7.29 5.65 1.60
C ILE A 156 8.57 5.27 0.86
N ASP A 157 9.30 6.24 0.32
CA ASP A 157 10.55 6.02 -0.42
C ASP A 157 11.60 5.28 0.43
N GLN A 158 11.75 5.63 1.72
CA GLN A 158 12.64 4.89 2.63
C GLN A 158 12.23 3.42 2.78
N GLY A 159 10.93 3.13 2.79
CA GLY A 159 10.43 1.75 2.84
C GLY A 159 10.73 0.98 1.56
N LEU A 160 10.63 1.64 0.40
CA LEU A 160 11.00 1.06 -0.89
C LEU A 160 12.49 0.73 -0.95
N GLU A 161 13.36 1.63 -0.50
CA GLU A 161 14.81 1.41 -0.43
C GLU A 161 15.20 0.22 0.47
N LEU A 162 14.43 -0.01 1.55
CA LEU A 162 14.60 -1.15 2.46
C LEU A 162 14.00 -2.46 1.93
N GLY A 163 13.23 -2.42 0.84
CA GLY A 163 12.47 -3.57 0.34
C GLY A 163 11.35 -4.01 1.28
N ALA A 164 10.72 -3.05 1.97
CA ALA A 164 9.66 -3.32 2.93
C ALA A 164 8.34 -3.73 2.25
N THR A 165 7.52 -4.55 2.92
CA THR A 165 6.16 -4.90 2.47
C THR A 165 5.08 -4.07 3.15
N ASP A 166 5.36 -3.59 4.36
CA ASP A 166 4.45 -2.82 5.18
C ASP A 166 5.24 -1.73 5.93
N LEU A 167 4.65 -0.56 6.09
CA LEU A 167 5.10 0.51 6.98
C LEU A 167 4.07 0.66 8.11
N HIS A 168 4.56 0.51 9.33
CA HIS A 168 3.81 0.72 10.56
C HIS A 168 4.18 2.10 11.12
N VAL A 169 3.18 2.97 11.23
CA VAL A 169 3.31 4.33 11.77
C VAL A 169 2.59 4.38 13.11
N LEU A 170 3.34 4.49 14.20
CA LEU A 170 2.81 4.48 15.57
C LEU A 170 2.79 5.90 16.10
N LEU A 171 1.62 6.45 16.42
CA LEU A 171 1.46 7.75 17.06
C LEU A 171 1.24 7.55 18.55
N GLU A 172 2.18 7.98 19.38
CA GLU A 172 2.14 7.87 20.84
C GLU A 172 1.88 9.23 21.49
N GLU A 173 0.71 9.39 22.11
CA GLU A 173 0.32 10.70 22.67
C GLU A 173 1.11 11.06 23.93
N ALA A 174 1.37 10.08 24.80
CA ALA A 174 2.07 10.28 26.06
C ALA A 174 3.49 10.84 25.87
N ASN A 175 4.20 10.33 24.86
CA ASN A 175 5.57 10.71 24.54
C ASN A 175 5.64 11.83 23.49
N ARG A 176 4.50 12.19 22.87
CA ARG A 176 4.40 13.10 21.72
C ARG A 176 5.32 12.69 20.55
N THR A 177 5.45 11.39 20.31
CA THR A 177 6.30 10.81 19.28
C THR A 177 5.49 10.06 18.22
N GLY A 178 5.95 10.12 16.98
CA GLY A 178 5.54 9.22 15.91
C GLY A 178 6.72 8.33 15.50
N SER A 179 6.51 7.02 15.45
CA SER A 179 7.56 6.04 15.13
C SER A 179 7.26 5.33 13.81
N LEU A 180 8.26 5.22 12.95
CA LEU A 180 8.21 4.51 11.66
C LEU A 180 8.92 3.16 11.78
N LEU A 181 8.20 2.06 11.53
CA LEU A 181 8.73 0.70 11.51
C LEU A 181 8.38 0.01 10.20
N TYR A 182 9.37 -0.59 9.55
CA TYR A 182 9.24 -1.22 8.25
C TYR A 182 9.27 -2.74 8.38
N ARG A 183 8.34 -3.44 7.73
CA ARG A 183 8.37 -4.91 7.67
C ARG A 183 9.25 -5.35 6.51
N VAL A 184 10.40 -5.94 6.81
CA VAL A 184 11.34 -6.48 5.81
C VAL A 184 11.57 -7.95 6.12
N ASN A 185 11.30 -8.83 5.15
CA ASN A 185 11.45 -10.28 5.29
C ASN A 185 10.68 -10.89 6.49
N GLY A 186 9.57 -10.25 6.91
CA GLY A 186 8.75 -10.69 8.03
C GLY A 186 9.03 -9.95 9.35
N ASP A 187 10.20 -9.35 9.50
CA ASP A 187 10.62 -8.65 10.72
C ASP A 187 10.32 -7.15 10.66
N LEU A 188 9.97 -6.55 11.80
CA LEU A 188 9.80 -5.09 11.92
C LEU A 188 11.13 -4.45 12.32
N ILE A 189 11.61 -3.52 11.49
CA ILE A 189 12.88 -2.82 11.68
C ILE A 189 12.70 -1.30 11.57
N PRO A 190 13.45 -0.48 12.34
CA PRO A 190 13.48 0.97 12.14
C PRO A 190 14.25 1.35 10.87
N PRO A 191 14.04 2.55 10.31
CA PRO A 191 14.83 3.04 9.19
C PRO A 191 16.31 3.22 9.55
N ARG A 192 17.17 3.24 8.52
CA ARG A 192 18.62 3.47 8.64
C ARG A 192 18.98 4.95 8.78
N SER A 193 18.20 5.68 9.57
CA SER A 193 18.38 7.11 9.85
C SER A 193 18.91 7.33 11.27
N ALA A 194 19.52 8.50 11.52
CA ALA A 194 20.09 8.83 12.82
C ALA A 194 19.04 8.91 13.94
N ASP A 195 17.82 9.30 13.59
CA ASP A 195 16.66 9.37 14.50
C ASP A 195 15.95 8.02 14.69
N LYS A 196 16.37 6.97 13.97
CA LYS A 196 15.77 5.62 13.99
C LYS A 196 14.27 5.64 13.71
N GLY A 197 13.80 6.60 12.91
CA GLY A 197 12.39 6.73 12.53
C GLY A 197 11.49 7.31 13.61
N ILE A 198 12.06 7.97 14.63
CA ILE A 198 11.30 8.65 15.68
C ILE A 198 11.23 10.14 15.36
N HIS A 199 10.01 10.66 15.20
CA HIS A 199 9.74 12.04 14.83
C HIS A 199 8.70 12.67 15.78
N PRO A 200 8.52 14.00 15.79
CA PRO A 200 7.43 14.64 16.51
C PRO A 200 6.07 14.12 16.03
N ILE A 201 5.15 13.82 16.97
CA ILE A 201 3.83 13.25 16.64
C ILE A 201 3.07 14.08 15.60
N ASP A 202 3.13 15.40 15.68
CA ASP A 202 2.39 16.30 14.79
C ASP A 202 2.87 16.16 13.33
N THR A 203 4.18 16.02 13.10
CA THR A 203 4.76 15.82 11.76
C THR A 203 4.26 14.53 11.11
N VAL A 204 4.29 13.44 11.88
CA VAL A 204 3.87 12.12 11.38
C VAL A 204 2.36 12.08 11.18
N LYS A 205 1.61 12.64 12.13
CA LYS A 205 0.15 12.75 12.08
C LYS A 205 -0.30 13.56 10.87
N ASP A 206 0.33 14.71 10.60
CA ASP A 206 0.01 15.55 9.46
C ASP A 206 0.24 14.83 8.13
N ALA A 207 1.31 14.04 8.00
CA ALA A 207 1.60 13.27 6.79
C ALA A 207 0.57 12.15 6.53
N VAL A 208 0.24 11.35 7.54
CA VAL A 208 -0.79 10.30 7.38
C VAL A 208 -2.19 10.89 7.18
N ALA A 209 -2.48 12.04 7.83
CA ALA A 209 -3.72 12.77 7.61
C ALA A 209 -3.79 13.39 6.20
N PHE A 210 -2.68 13.89 5.68
CA PHE A 210 -2.58 14.37 4.31
C PHE A 210 -2.91 13.26 3.31
N ALA A 211 -2.29 12.08 3.45
CA ALA A 211 -2.59 10.94 2.57
C ALA A 211 -4.07 10.55 2.63
N TYR A 212 -4.62 10.40 3.85
CA TYR A 212 -6.02 10.02 4.03
C TYR A 212 -6.99 11.08 3.47
N ASN A 213 -6.70 12.38 3.63
CA ASN A 213 -7.62 13.44 3.23
C ASN A 213 -7.47 13.89 1.77
N LYS A 214 -6.27 13.83 1.18
CA LYS A 214 -6.00 14.39 -0.16
C LYS A 214 -5.67 13.36 -1.23
N LEU A 215 -5.07 12.21 -0.88
CA LEU A 215 -4.54 11.27 -1.87
C LEU A 215 -5.42 10.04 -2.10
N HIS A 216 -6.57 9.91 -1.44
CA HIS A 216 -7.41 8.71 -1.56
C HIS A 216 -8.17 8.65 -2.90
N ALA A 217 -8.32 7.44 -3.44
CA ALA A 217 -9.16 7.19 -4.61
C ALA A 217 -10.62 6.87 -4.25
N ASP A 218 -10.85 6.21 -3.10
CA ASP A 218 -12.16 5.79 -2.61
C ASP A 218 -12.15 5.78 -1.05
N LYS A 219 -13.04 6.54 -0.40
CA LYS A 219 -13.22 6.51 1.06
C LYS A 219 -14.17 5.39 1.47
N THR A 220 -13.78 4.55 2.43
CA THR A 220 -14.70 3.54 3.02
C THR A 220 -15.41 4.04 4.27
N ASN A 221 -14.87 5.02 4.99
CA ASN A 221 -15.59 5.71 6.04
C ASN A 221 -16.14 7.03 5.52
N ASN A 222 -17.37 7.39 5.94
CA ASN A 222 -18.12 8.61 5.61
C ASN A 222 -17.21 9.85 5.48
N ASP A 223 -17.69 10.90 4.82
CA ASP A 223 -17.09 12.25 4.62
C ASP A 223 -16.35 12.91 5.83
N ALA A 224 -16.32 12.29 7.00
CA ALA A 224 -15.37 12.53 8.07
C ALA A 224 -13.93 12.57 7.55
N GLY A 225 -13.25 13.70 7.79
CA GLY A 225 -11.81 13.80 7.63
C GLY A 225 -11.07 12.86 8.58
N PHE A 226 -9.77 12.73 8.37
CA PHE A 226 -8.88 11.97 9.24
C PHE A 226 -9.16 12.23 10.73
N SER A 227 -9.40 11.15 11.49
CA SER A 227 -9.64 11.18 12.93
C SER A 227 -8.95 10.00 13.60
N THR A 228 -8.28 10.26 14.71
CA THR A 228 -7.57 9.24 15.50
C THR A 228 -8.49 8.50 16.49
N GLU A 229 -9.78 8.84 16.52
CA GLU A 229 -10.78 8.29 17.45
C GLU A 229 -11.56 7.10 16.85
N ILE A 230 -11.46 6.90 15.54
CA ILE A 230 -12.20 5.87 14.80
C ILE A 230 -11.23 5.06 13.95
N ASP A 231 -11.62 3.84 13.59
CA ASP A 231 -10.92 3.10 12.55
C ASP A 231 -11.02 3.87 11.22
N LEU A 232 -9.98 3.77 10.40
CA LEU A 232 -9.87 4.44 9.10
C LEU A 232 -9.41 3.43 8.06
N GLU A 233 -10.06 3.38 6.90
CA GLU A 233 -9.64 2.54 5.79
C GLU A 233 -9.75 3.33 4.48
N CYS A 234 -8.74 3.21 3.61
CA CYS A 234 -8.81 3.72 2.24
C CYS A 234 -7.71 3.11 1.35
N MET A 235 -7.82 3.37 0.05
CA MET A 235 -6.76 3.12 -0.92
C MET A 235 -6.08 4.42 -1.33
N VAL A 236 -4.75 4.46 -1.22
CA VAL A 236 -3.92 5.61 -1.56
C VAL A 236 -3.01 5.24 -2.74
N PRO A 237 -3.26 5.74 -3.97
CA PRO A 237 -2.29 5.66 -5.06
C PRO A 237 -0.98 6.36 -4.70
N TYR A 238 0.13 5.77 -5.11
CA TYR A 238 1.48 6.32 -4.97
C TYR A 238 2.25 6.14 -6.27
N ASP A 239 2.92 7.21 -6.72
CA ASP A 239 3.76 7.24 -7.90
C ASP A 239 4.92 8.22 -7.68
N ASN A 240 6.16 7.73 -7.70
CA ASN A 240 7.38 8.54 -7.59
C ASN A 240 8.14 8.63 -8.93
N GLY A 241 7.51 8.23 -10.03
CA GLY A 241 8.08 8.17 -11.38
C GLY A 241 9.01 6.97 -11.62
N LYS A 242 9.44 6.25 -10.58
CA LYS A 242 10.18 4.98 -10.68
C LYS A 242 9.28 3.78 -10.46
N GLU A 243 8.42 3.88 -9.45
CA GLU A 243 7.45 2.86 -9.07
C GLU A 243 6.08 3.52 -8.90
N ALA A 244 5.05 2.81 -9.37
CA ALA A 244 3.65 3.20 -9.20
C ALA A 244 2.87 2.01 -8.64
N PHE A 245 2.21 2.21 -7.50
CA PHE A 245 1.44 1.18 -6.81
C PHE A 245 0.37 1.78 -5.89
N ASN A 246 -0.55 0.94 -5.43
CA ASN A 246 -1.54 1.34 -4.44
C ASN A 246 -1.06 0.98 -3.03
N ILE A 247 -1.31 1.85 -2.07
CA ILE A 247 -1.07 1.61 -0.65
C ILE A 247 -2.43 1.35 0.00
N ARG A 248 -2.57 0.20 0.64
CA ARG A 248 -3.72 -0.05 1.51
C ARG A 248 -3.46 0.61 2.85
N TYR A 249 -4.29 1.60 3.17
CA TYR A 249 -4.21 2.38 4.39
C TYR A 249 -5.20 1.84 5.41
N THR A 250 -4.73 1.49 6.60
CA THR A 250 -5.57 1.11 7.75
C THR A 250 -5.12 1.85 8.99
N GLY A 251 -5.96 2.73 9.54
CA GLY A 251 -5.74 3.41 10.81
C GLY A 251 -6.61 2.79 11.91
N THR A 252 -6.06 2.59 13.10
CA THR A 252 -6.81 2.07 14.24
C THR A 252 -6.43 2.77 15.56
N PRO A 253 -7.42 3.17 16.38
CA PRO A 253 -7.18 3.70 17.72
C PRO A 253 -6.57 2.64 18.63
N ASN A 254 -5.56 3.03 19.41
CA ASN A 254 -4.93 2.19 20.42
C ASN A 254 -5.01 2.88 21.78
N PHE A 255 -4.80 2.10 22.85
CA PHE A 255 -4.70 2.68 24.19
C PHE A 255 -3.49 3.65 24.25
N GLY A 256 -3.76 4.96 24.39
CA GLY A 256 -2.74 6.00 24.47
C GLY A 256 -2.13 6.45 23.12
N GLY A 257 -2.77 6.12 22.00
CA GLY A 257 -2.25 6.47 20.68
C GLY A 257 -3.11 6.03 19.50
N PHE A 258 -2.52 6.10 18.32
CA PHE A 258 -3.15 5.69 17.06
C PHE A 258 -2.11 5.05 16.15
N THR A 259 -2.45 3.96 15.48
CA THR A 259 -1.50 3.30 14.56
C THR A 259 -2.06 3.30 13.16
N VAL A 260 -1.23 3.69 12.19
CA VAL A 260 -1.50 3.58 10.77
C VAL A 260 -0.63 2.48 10.18
N TYR A 261 -1.26 1.49 9.55
CA TYR A 261 -0.63 0.44 8.78
C TYR A 261 -0.77 0.77 7.30
N LEU A 262 0.37 0.84 6.61
CA LEU A 262 0.48 1.11 5.19
C LEU A 262 1.04 -0.13 4.52
N ARG A 263 0.20 -0.86 3.79
CA ARG A 263 0.66 -2.03 3.03
C ARG A 263 0.92 -1.64 1.59
N TYR A 264 2.14 -1.87 1.13
CA TYR A 264 2.51 -1.63 -0.26
C TYR A 264 1.95 -2.75 -1.13
N LEU A 265 0.95 -2.43 -1.96
CA LEU A 265 0.42 -3.37 -2.95
C LEU A 265 1.23 -3.24 -4.23
N PHE A 266 2.49 -3.70 -4.14
CA PHE A 266 3.34 -3.80 -5.32
C PHE A 266 2.62 -4.61 -6.40
N SER A 267 2.62 -4.09 -7.62
CA SER A 267 2.33 -4.90 -8.79
C SER A 267 3.52 -5.83 -8.99
N LYS A 268 3.58 -6.92 -8.20
CA LYS A 268 4.65 -7.91 -8.35
C LYS A 268 4.56 -8.46 -9.76
N THR A 269 5.73 -8.60 -10.38
CA THR A 269 5.99 -8.95 -11.78
C THR A 269 5.52 -10.35 -12.14
N THR A 270 4.21 -10.56 -12.09
CA THR A 270 3.54 -11.71 -12.66
C THR A 270 2.98 -11.26 -14.01
N ASP A 271 3.37 -11.97 -15.07
CA ASP A 271 2.89 -11.65 -16.41
C ASP A 271 1.43 -12.08 -16.56
N TRP A 272 0.51 -11.14 -16.34
CA TRP A 272 -0.92 -11.34 -16.53
C TRP A 272 -1.38 -11.12 -17.97
N SER A 273 -0.48 -11.13 -18.96
CA SER A 273 -0.89 -11.15 -20.38
C SER A 273 -1.62 -12.44 -20.76
N SER A 274 -1.41 -13.53 -20.01
CA SER A 274 -2.10 -14.82 -20.17
C SER A 274 -2.15 -15.59 -18.84
N PRO A 275 -3.04 -16.59 -18.67
CA PRO A 275 -3.03 -17.44 -17.48
C PRO A 275 -1.69 -18.18 -17.32
N GLN A 276 -1.07 -18.60 -18.43
CA GLN A 276 0.23 -19.27 -18.41
C GLN A 276 1.34 -18.35 -17.90
N GLY A 277 1.35 -17.07 -18.30
CA GLY A 277 2.26 -16.07 -17.77
C GLY A 277 2.12 -15.88 -16.26
N ALA A 278 0.89 -16.06 -15.73
CA ALA A 278 0.63 -16.03 -14.30
C ALA A 278 1.04 -17.32 -13.56
N GLY A 279 1.27 -18.41 -14.29
CA GLY A 279 1.70 -19.70 -13.75
C GLY A 279 0.65 -20.81 -13.82
N TYR A 280 -0.51 -20.59 -14.43
CA TYR A 280 -1.47 -21.69 -14.68
C TYR A 280 -0.93 -22.64 -15.75
N SER A 281 -1.23 -23.94 -15.64
CA SER A 281 -0.94 -24.91 -16.71
C SER A 281 -1.90 -24.73 -17.90
N ASP A 282 -1.61 -25.39 -19.03
CA ASP A 282 -2.46 -25.28 -20.23
C ASP A 282 -3.87 -25.83 -20.00
N ASP A 283 -4.02 -26.92 -19.24
CA ASP A 283 -5.32 -27.47 -18.89
C ASP A 283 -6.09 -26.54 -17.94
N GLN A 284 -5.41 -25.90 -16.98
CA GLN A 284 -6.03 -24.89 -16.11
C GLN A 284 -6.44 -23.64 -16.88
N ALA A 285 -5.61 -23.16 -17.80
CA ALA A 285 -5.94 -22.07 -18.69
C ALA A 285 -7.17 -22.40 -19.55
N ALA A 286 -7.26 -23.63 -20.07
CA ALA A 286 -8.43 -24.09 -20.80
C ALA A 286 -9.72 -24.09 -19.95
N LEU A 287 -9.65 -24.49 -18.67
CA LEU A 287 -10.77 -24.42 -17.74
C LEU A 287 -11.22 -22.97 -17.49
N LEU A 288 -10.27 -22.04 -17.29
CA LEU A 288 -10.55 -20.61 -17.15
C LEU A 288 -11.24 -20.06 -18.41
N PHE A 289 -10.68 -20.30 -19.60
CA PHE A 289 -11.27 -19.85 -20.86
C PHE A 289 -12.65 -20.47 -21.13
N SER A 290 -12.86 -21.73 -20.74
CA SER A 290 -14.18 -22.36 -20.81
C SER A 290 -15.19 -21.64 -19.91
N ALA A 291 -14.80 -21.32 -18.68
CA ALA A 291 -15.65 -20.59 -17.74
C ALA A 291 -15.96 -19.15 -18.19
N MET A 292 -15.02 -18.46 -18.85
CA MET A 292 -15.23 -17.11 -19.40
C MET A 292 -16.28 -17.05 -20.52
N ARG A 293 -16.57 -18.18 -21.18
CA ARG A 293 -17.63 -18.25 -22.21
C ARG A 293 -19.03 -18.41 -21.61
N ALA A 294 -19.15 -18.71 -20.32
CA ALA A 294 -20.45 -18.88 -19.68
C ALA A 294 -21.20 -17.55 -19.58
N ARG A 295 -22.53 -17.61 -19.71
CA ARG A 295 -23.45 -16.47 -19.54
C ARG A 295 -24.09 -16.40 -18.15
N LYS A 296 -24.06 -17.52 -17.42
CA LYS A 296 -24.67 -17.70 -16.12
C LYS A 296 -23.88 -18.70 -15.31
N GLY A 297 -24.13 -18.80 -14.01
CA GLY A 297 -23.40 -19.70 -13.12
C GLY A 297 -22.31 -18.96 -12.36
N ALA A 298 -21.76 -19.63 -11.35
CA ALA A 298 -20.77 -19.07 -10.44
C ALA A 298 -19.34 -19.48 -10.81
N VAL A 299 -18.40 -18.53 -10.69
CA VAL A 299 -16.97 -18.80 -10.65
C VAL A 299 -16.43 -18.30 -9.31
N SER A 300 -15.79 -19.17 -8.54
CA SER A 300 -15.16 -18.78 -7.29
C SER A 300 -13.64 -18.86 -7.36
N PHE A 301 -12.99 -17.83 -6.83
CA PHE A 301 -11.56 -17.84 -6.55
C PHE A 301 -11.37 -17.93 -5.05
N SER A 302 -10.59 -18.90 -4.60
CA SER A 302 -10.34 -19.17 -3.19
C SER A 302 -8.86 -19.28 -2.88
N GLY A 303 -8.53 -19.11 -1.61
CA GLY A 303 -7.16 -19.03 -1.10
C GLY A 303 -7.02 -18.01 0.03
N ILE A 304 -5.90 -18.07 0.75
CA ILE A 304 -5.58 -17.14 1.85
C ILE A 304 -5.37 -15.70 1.35
N THR A 305 -5.18 -14.74 2.25
CA THR A 305 -4.81 -13.37 1.88
C THR A 305 -3.50 -13.35 1.08
N GLY A 306 -3.44 -12.55 0.01
CA GLY A 306 -2.24 -12.45 -0.84
C GLY A 306 -2.03 -13.61 -1.82
N SER A 307 -3.04 -14.46 -2.04
CA SER A 307 -3.01 -15.55 -3.04
C SER A 307 -3.27 -15.11 -4.49
N GLY A 308 -3.46 -13.82 -4.76
CA GLY A 308 -3.70 -13.29 -6.11
C GLY A 308 -5.14 -13.43 -6.63
N LYS A 309 -6.12 -13.77 -5.78
CA LYS A 309 -7.54 -13.96 -6.18
C LYS A 309 -8.11 -12.76 -6.94
N SER A 310 -7.94 -11.55 -6.40
CA SER A 310 -8.44 -10.32 -7.01
C SER A 310 -7.79 -10.06 -8.37
N THR A 311 -6.50 -10.38 -8.51
CA THR A 311 -5.77 -10.24 -9.78
C THR A 311 -6.27 -11.23 -10.83
N THR A 312 -6.50 -12.49 -10.45
CA THR A 312 -7.12 -13.49 -11.36
C THR A 312 -8.53 -13.08 -11.74
N ALA A 313 -9.33 -12.59 -10.79
CA ALA A 313 -10.71 -12.14 -11.04
C ALA A 313 -10.73 -10.93 -11.99
N LYS A 314 -9.82 -9.96 -11.83
CA LYS A 314 -9.63 -8.85 -12.77
C LYS A 314 -9.36 -9.37 -14.18
N TYR A 315 -8.35 -10.22 -14.35
CA TYR A 315 -8.01 -10.80 -15.65
C TYR A 315 -9.23 -11.51 -16.26
N PHE A 316 -9.94 -12.31 -15.47
CA PHE A 316 -11.13 -13.03 -15.91
C PHE A 316 -12.21 -12.08 -16.43
N LEU A 317 -12.54 -11.02 -15.70
CA LEU A 317 -13.58 -10.06 -16.07
C LEU A 317 -13.21 -9.26 -17.32
N GLU A 318 -11.95 -8.81 -17.42
CA GLU A 318 -11.45 -8.10 -18.61
C GLU A 318 -11.51 -8.98 -19.86
N GLN A 319 -11.18 -10.27 -19.73
CA GLN A 319 -11.31 -11.23 -20.82
C GLN A 319 -12.77 -11.53 -21.17
N VAL A 320 -13.65 -11.66 -20.19
CA VAL A 320 -15.10 -11.81 -20.42
C VAL A 320 -15.65 -10.64 -21.22
N ASP A 321 -15.28 -9.40 -20.87
CA ASP A 321 -15.70 -8.21 -21.58
C ASP A 321 -15.16 -8.20 -23.03
N GLN A 322 -13.86 -8.48 -23.20
CA GLN A 322 -13.20 -8.52 -24.51
C GLN A 322 -13.79 -9.59 -25.43
N LEU A 323 -14.00 -10.81 -24.95
CA LEU A 323 -14.60 -11.91 -25.72
C LEU A 323 -16.01 -11.59 -26.22
N ASN A 324 -16.66 -10.61 -25.60
CA ASN A 324 -18.00 -10.15 -25.96
C ASN A 324 -18.02 -8.84 -26.73
N GLY A 325 -16.86 -8.28 -27.05
CA GLY A 325 -16.70 -7.04 -27.78
C GLY A 325 -17.15 -5.82 -26.98
N HIS A 326 -16.91 -5.81 -25.66
CA HIS A 326 -17.22 -4.69 -24.77
C HIS A 326 -18.72 -4.35 -24.67
N ARG A 327 -19.56 -5.39 -24.80
CA ARG A 327 -21.03 -5.26 -24.80
C ARG A 327 -21.69 -5.73 -23.51
N LEU A 328 -20.90 -6.16 -22.52
CA LEU A 328 -21.42 -6.65 -21.25
C LEU A 328 -21.46 -5.52 -20.23
N ASN A 329 -22.54 -5.47 -19.46
CA ASN A 329 -22.62 -4.64 -18.28
C ASN A 329 -22.06 -5.41 -17.08
N ILE A 330 -20.76 -5.23 -16.83
CA ILE A 330 -20.07 -5.85 -15.70
C ILE A 330 -20.12 -4.90 -14.49
N ILE A 331 -20.63 -5.38 -13.36
CA ILE A 331 -20.71 -4.61 -12.11
C ILE A 331 -19.92 -5.33 -11.02
N THR A 332 -19.09 -4.59 -10.27
CA THR A 332 -18.37 -5.14 -9.11
C THR A 332 -18.81 -4.47 -7.82
N VAL A 333 -18.77 -5.23 -6.73
CA VAL A 333 -19.02 -4.77 -5.37
C VAL A 333 -17.84 -5.22 -4.50
N GLU A 334 -17.01 -4.27 -4.09
CA GLU A 334 -15.71 -4.52 -3.44
C GLU A 334 -15.58 -3.71 -2.15
N HIS A 335 -14.69 -4.09 -1.23
CA HIS A 335 -14.47 -3.40 0.05
C HIS A 335 -12.96 -3.32 0.35
N PRO A 336 -12.28 -2.21 -0.03
CA PRO A 336 -12.56 -1.31 -1.15
C PRO A 336 -12.12 -1.88 -2.51
N VAL A 337 -12.30 -1.12 -3.59
CA VAL A 337 -11.75 -1.45 -4.92
C VAL A 337 -10.21 -1.42 -4.87
N GLU A 338 -9.57 -2.53 -5.23
CA GLU A 338 -8.10 -2.65 -5.17
C GLU A 338 -7.38 -2.14 -6.44
N TYR A 339 -7.94 -2.44 -7.61
CA TYR A 339 -7.38 -2.07 -8.92
C TYR A 339 -8.51 -1.73 -9.89
N LYS A 340 -8.19 -0.90 -10.90
CA LYS A 340 -9.12 -0.64 -12.00
C LYS A 340 -9.30 -1.91 -12.85
N ILE A 341 -10.54 -2.33 -13.01
CA ILE A 341 -10.94 -3.39 -13.95
C ILE A 341 -11.53 -2.70 -15.18
N HIS A 342 -10.84 -2.82 -16.32
CA HIS A 342 -11.32 -2.21 -17.56
C HIS A 342 -12.63 -2.88 -18.01
N GLY A 343 -13.59 -2.07 -18.46
CA GLY A 343 -14.93 -2.53 -18.84
C GLY A 343 -15.92 -2.70 -17.68
N ALA A 344 -15.46 -2.67 -16.42
CA ALA A 344 -16.33 -2.87 -15.26
C ALA A 344 -16.76 -1.55 -14.57
N ARG A 345 -17.98 -1.57 -14.02
CA ARG A 345 -18.55 -0.55 -13.13
C ARG A 345 -18.30 -0.98 -11.70
N GLN A 346 -17.21 -0.49 -11.13
CA GLN A 346 -16.76 -0.90 -9.81
C GLN A 346 -17.38 -0.03 -8.73
N LYS A 347 -17.89 -0.68 -7.68
CA LYS A 347 -18.50 -0.03 -6.53
C LYS A 347 -17.78 -0.46 -5.27
N THR A 348 -17.34 0.52 -4.50
CA THR A 348 -16.92 0.29 -3.12
C THR A 348 -18.15 0.24 -2.24
N ILE A 349 -18.35 -0.87 -1.52
CA ILE A 349 -19.22 -0.88 -0.34
C ILE A 349 -18.38 -0.35 0.82
N GLN A 350 -18.94 0.57 1.60
CA GLN A 350 -18.21 1.36 2.60
C GLN A 350 -18.28 0.68 3.98
N GLU A 351 -19.50 0.33 4.38
CA GLU A 351 -19.78 -0.41 5.61
C GLU A 351 -20.36 -1.78 5.28
N THR A 352 -19.90 -2.84 5.95
CA THR A 352 -20.54 -4.17 5.87
C THR A 352 -21.79 -4.26 6.73
N THR A 353 -22.54 -3.15 6.85
CA THR A 353 -23.83 -3.16 7.55
C THR A 353 -24.86 -3.89 6.67
N PRO A 354 -25.85 -4.55 7.29
CA PRO A 354 -26.88 -5.24 6.53
C PRO A 354 -27.67 -4.33 5.59
N ASP A 355 -27.87 -3.06 5.97
CA ASP A 355 -28.63 -2.10 5.17
C ASP A 355 -27.85 -1.63 3.93
N ALA A 356 -26.53 -1.41 4.04
CA ALA A 356 -25.69 -1.10 2.88
C ALA A 356 -25.75 -2.22 1.83
N TRP A 357 -25.67 -3.48 2.26
CA TRP A 357 -25.81 -4.62 1.35
C TRP A 357 -27.21 -4.75 0.75
N ARG A 358 -28.28 -4.51 1.52
CA ARG A 358 -29.66 -4.52 1.00
C ARG A 358 -29.85 -3.48 -0.10
N ASP A 359 -29.27 -2.30 0.06
CA ASP A 359 -29.32 -1.25 -0.96
C ASP A 359 -28.52 -1.62 -2.20
N VAL A 360 -27.34 -2.24 -2.04
CA VAL A 360 -26.58 -2.81 -3.15
C VAL A 360 -27.40 -3.86 -3.90
N GLN A 361 -28.01 -4.82 -3.20
CA GLN A 361 -28.86 -5.86 -3.81
C GLN A 361 -30.02 -5.28 -4.62
N ARG A 362 -30.75 -4.31 -4.04
CA ARG A 362 -31.89 -3.64 -4.71
C ARG A 362 -31.48 -2.87 -5.97
N ARG A 363 -30.25 -2.37 -6.01
CA ARG A 363 -29.69 -1.66 -7.16
C ARG A 363 -29.18 -2.63 -8.21
N LEU A 364 -28.38 -3.63 -7.83
CA LEU A 364 -27.80 -4.61 -8.75
C LEU A 364 -28.86 -5.25 -9.65
N VAL A 365 -29.99 -5.68 -9.08
CA VAL A 365 -31.07 -6.31 -9.87
C VAL A 365 -31.74 -5.35 -10.86
N ARG A 366 -31.60 -4.03 -10.68
CA ARG A 366 -32.20 -2.99 -11.54
C ARG A 366 -31.20 -2.30 -12.46
N GLU A 367 -29.92 -2.61 -12.32
CA GLU A 367 -28.86 -2.03 -13.13
C GLU A 367 -28.57 -2.84 -14.39
N ASP A 368 -29.35 -3.88 -14.66
CA ASP A 368 -29.23 -4.74 -15.83
C ASP A 368 -27.82 -5.35 -16.00
N PRO A 369 -27.24 -5.98 -14.96
CA PRO A 369 -25.90 -6.56 -15.06
C PRO A 369 -25.91 -7.82 -15.92
N ASP A 370 -24.88 -8.02 -16.75
CA ASP A 370 -24.63 -9.32 -17.40
C ASP A 370 -23.74 -10.22 -16.53
N ALA A 371 -22.81 -9.59 -15.80
CA ALA A 371 -21.92 -10.27 -14.86
C ALA A 371 -21.74 -9.43 -13.59
N VAL A 372 -21.69 -10.10 -12.45
CA VAL A 372 -21.50 -9.47 -11.14
C VAL A 372 -20.29 -10.07 -10.46
N PHE A 373 -19.40 -9.22 -9.94
CA PHE A 373 -18.29 -9.64 -9.08
C PHE A 373 -18.49 -9.15 -7.65
N ILE A 374 -18.52 -10.08 -6.70
CA ILE A 374 -18.51 -9.77 -5.27
C ILE A 374 -17.07 -9.98 -4.76
N GLY A 375 -16.40 -8.88 -4.43
CA GLY A 375 -14.98 -8.83 -4.07
C GLY A 375 -14.59 -9.89 -3.05
N GLU A 376 -15.41 -10.08 -2.01
CA GLU A 376 -15.25 -11.15 -1.03
C GLU A 376 -16.61 -11.58 -0.44
N VAL A 377 -16.87 -12.88 -0.39
CA VAL A 377 -18.02 -13.46 0.31
C VAL A 377 -17.56 -13.93 1.69
N ARG A 378 -17.89 -13.12 2.71
CA ARG A 378 -17.46 -13.32 4.10
C ARG A 378 -18.56 -13.22 5.15
N CYS A 379 -19.70 -12.65 4.78
CA CYS A 379 -20.88 -12.47 5.65
C CYS A 379 -22.18 -12.91 4.94
N VAL A 380 -23.26 -13.02 5.71
CA VAL A 380 -24.57 -13.47 5.23
C VAL A 380 -25.06 -12.63 4.07
N GLU A 381 -24.87 -11.32 4.14
CA GLU A 381 -25.37 -10.39 3.14
C GLU A 381 -24.60 -10.46 1.82
N SER A 382 -23.27 -10.61 1.89
CA SER A 382 -22.43 -10.86 0.71
C SER A 382 -22.79 -12.21 0.05
N GLY A 383 -23.03 -13.25 0.85
CA GLY A 383 -23.46 -14.57 0.39
C GLY A 383 -24.84 -14.55 -0.25
N GLN A 384 -25.81 -13.89 0.38
CA GLN A 384 -27.15 -13.69 -0.19
C GLN A 384 -27.10 -12.92 -1.51
N THR A 385 -26.27 -11.89 -1.61
CA THR A 385 -26.09 -11.15 -2.87
C THR A 385 -25.57 -12.06 -3.98
N ALA A 386 -24.49 -12.80 -3.71
CA ALA A 386 -23.93 -13.75 -4.68
C ALA A 386 -24.95 -14.84 -5.07
N LYS A 387 -25.72 -15.34 -4.11
CA LYS A 387 -26.80 -16.31 -4.35
C LYS A 387 -27.87 -15.74 -5.29
N ILE A 388 -28.41 -14.55 -4.96
CA ILE A 388 -29.46 -13.91 -5.75
C ILE A 388 -28.99 -13.67 -7.18
N MET A 389 -27.77 -13.15 -7.37
CA MET A 389 -27.26 -12.88 -8.71
C MET A 389 -27.11 -14.15 -9.55
N ASN A 390 -26.62 -15.23 -8.93
CA ASN A 390 -26.48 -16.51 -9.62
C ASN A 390 -27.84 -17.14 -9.95
N GLU A 391 -28.78 -17.17 -9.00
CA GLU A 391 -30.11 -17.77 -9.16
C GLU A 391 -30.99 -17.00 -10.17
N THR A 392 -30.77 -15.70 -10.31
CA THR A 392 -31.44 -14.86 -11.33
C THR A 392 -30.82 -14.99 -12.72
N GLY A 393 -29.78 -15.82 -12.88
CA GLY A 393 -29.25 -16.20 -14.19
C GLY A 393 -28.05 -15.40 -14.68
N HIS A 394 -27.36 -14.68 -13.78
CA HIS A 394 -26.18 -13.88 -14.13
C HIS A 394 -24.89 -14.68 -13.95
N LEU A 395 -23.85 -14.33 -14.73
CA LEU A 395 -22.50 -14.80 -14.45
C LEU A 395 -22.01 -14.15 -13.15
N THR A 396 -21.84 -14.96 -12.10
CA THR A 396 -21.50 -14.44 -10.77
C THR A 396 -20.09 -14.85 -10.39
N LEU A 397 -19.22 -13.89 -10.16
CA LEU A 397 -17.87 -14.10 -9.65
C LEU A 397 -17.81 -13.72 -8.19
N PHE A 398 -17.04 -14.44 -7.41
CA PHE A 398 -16.69 -14.00 -6.07
C PHE A 398 -15.39 -14.60 -5.56
N THR A 399 -14.78 -13.93 -4.59
CA THR A 399 -13.69 -14.53 -3.82
C THR A 399 -14.17 -15.04 -2.47
N VAL A 400 -13.50 -16.07 -1.95
CA VAL A 400 -13.80 -16.65 -0.63
C VAL A 400 -12.53 -17.20 0.01
N HIS A 401 -12.38 -17.05 1.32
CA HIS A 401 -11.29 -17.68 2.05
C HIS A 401 -11.61 -19.14 2.38
N ALA A 402 -11.11 -20.04 1.54
CA ALA A 402 -11.11 -21.49 1.73
C ALA A 402 -9.71 -22.05 1.41
N ASP A 403 -9.42 -23.23 1.93
CA ASP A 403 -8.13 -23.91 1.86
C ASP A 403 -8.01 -24.94 0.73
N SER A 404 -9.11 -25.23 0.02
CA SER A 404 -9.17 -26.15 -1.12
C SER A 404 -10.43 -25.93 -1.95
N VAL A 405 -10.49 -26.51 -3.15
CA VAL A 405 -11.71 -26.45 -4.01
C VAL A 405 -12.93 -27.09 -3.37
N LEU A 406 -12.76 -28.14 -2.55
CA LEU A 406 -13.86 -28.76 -1.80
C LEU A 406 -14.17 -27.99 -0.51
N GLY A 407 -13.15 -27.39 0.12
CA GLY A 407 -13.30 -26.51 1.27
C GLY A 407 -14.19 -25.30 1.00
N VAL A 408 -14.30 -24.85 -0.26
CA VAL A 408 -15.23 -23.80 -0.69
C VAL A 408 -16.68 -24.14 -0.30
N PHE A 409 -17.11 -25.40 -0.47
CA PHE A 409 -18.47 -25.79 -0.09
C PHE A 409 -18.69 -25.64 1.40
N ASN A 410 -17.74 -26.14 2.23
CA ASN A 410 -17.81 -26.02 3.69
C ASN A 410 -17.83 -24.56 4.14
N ARG A 411 -16.98 -23.71 3.53
CA ARG A 411 -16.93 -22.29 3.88
C ARG A 411 -18.24 -21.59 3.53
N LEU A 412 -18.82 -21.85 2.36
CA LEU A 412 -20.04 -21.17 1.93
C LEU A 412 -21.29 -21.59 2.74
N VAL A 413 -21.34 -22.84 3.22
CA VAL A 413 -22.45 -23.29 4.07
C VAL A 413 -22.33 -22.85 5.53
N ASP A 414 -21.16 -22.35 5.93
CA ASP A 414 -20.96 -21.81 7.27
C ASP A 414 -22.05 -20.77 7.58
N PRO A 415 -22.65 -20.77 8.79
CA PRO A 415 -23.72 -19.83 9.15
C PRO A 415 -23.34 -18.36 9.00
N THR A 416 -22.05 -18.02 9.02
CA THR A 416 -21.57 -16.66 8.76
C THR A 416 -21.77 -16.22 7.31
N ILE A 417 -21.92 -17.13 6.34
CA ILE A 417 -22.20 -16.83 4.92
C ILE A 417 -23.62 -17.30 4.52
N GLY A 418 -24.04 -18.49 4.95
CA GLY A 418 -25.44 -18.91 4.88
C GLY A 418 -25.92 -19.50 3.54
N PHE A 419 -25.04 -20.07 2.70
CA PHE A 419 -25.52 -20.96 1.64
C PHE A 419 -26.04 -22.28 2.22
N THR A 420 -26.86 -23.00 1.44
CA THR A 420 -27.23 -24.38 1.76
C THR A 420 -26.55 -25.33 0.78
N LEU A 421 -26.22 -26.56 1.20
CA LEU A 421 -25.74 -27.60 0.27
C LEU A 421 -26.71 -27.83 -0.88
N GLY A 422 -28.02 -27.73 -0.63
CA GLY A 422 -29.03 -27.79 -1.69
C GLY A 422 -28.81 -26.74 -2.78
N THR A 423 -28.50 -25.50 -2.38
CA THR A 423 -28.20 -24.38 -3.30
C THR A 423 -26.92 -24.66 -4.08
N LEU A 424 -25.81 -24.96 -3.38
CA LEU A 424 -24.49 -25.14 -3.98
C LEU A 424 -24.39 -26.38 -4.87
N THR A 425 -25.32 -27.33 -4.74
CA THR A 425 -25.38 -28.55 -5.53
C THR A 425 -26.49 -28.54 -6.57
N MET A 426 -27.09 -27.38 -6.86
CA MET A 426 -28.01 -27.25 -7.98
C MET A 426 -27.28 -27.43 -9.32
N PRO A 427 -27.91 -28.06 -10.33
CA PRO A 427 -27.34 -28.14 -11.67
C PRO A 427 -27.01 -26.75 -12.21
N ASN A 428 -25.84 -26.60 -12.84
CA ASN A 428 -25.35 -25.35 -13.44
C ASN A 428 -25.13 -24.19 -12.43
N PHE A 429 -25.11 -24.46 -11.12
CA PHE A 429 -24.74 -23.42 -10.15
C PHE A 429 -23.29 -22.99 -10.34
N TRP A 430 -22.39 -23.93 -10.63
CA TRP A 430 -20.94 -23.69 -10.78
C TRP A 430 -20.48 -23.84 -12.23
N ASN A 431 -19.65 -22.90 -12.67
CA ASN A 431 -18.84 -23.01 -13.88
C ASN A 431 -17.41 -23.46 -13.57
N LEU A 432 -16.83 -22.95 -12.47
CA LEU A 432 -15.48 -23.25 -12.05
C LEU A 432 -15.27 -22.86 -10.57
N ILE A 433 -14.57 -23.70 -9.83
CA ILE A 433 -14.08 -23.43 -8.48
C ILE A 433 -12.56 -23.49 -8.56
N VAL A 434 -11.88 -22.42 -8.14
CA VAL A 434 -10.42 -22.33 -8.14
C VAL A 434 -9.95 -22.14 -6.71
N TYR A 435 -9.03 -22.99 -6.27
CA TYR A 435 -8.17 -22.66 -5.13
C TYR A 435 -6.79 -22.31 -5.67
N GLN A 436 -6.22 -21.21 -5.19
CA GLN A 436 -4.91 -20.75 -5.61
C GLN A 436 -4.07 -20.17 -4.46
N ALA A 437 -2.76 -20.17 -4.68
CA ALA A 437 -1.77 -19.48 -3.87
C ALA A 437 -0.66 -18.91 -4.77
N LEU A 438 0.10 -17.95 -4.24
CA LEU A 438 1.30 -17.42 -4.90
C LEU A 438 2.54 -18.00 -4.24
N VAL A 439 3.42 -18.60 -5.05
CA VAL A 439 4.69 -19.16 -4.60
C VAL A 439 5.86 -18.35 -5.17
N PRO A 440 6.94 -18.12 -4.40
CA PRO A 440 8.11 -17.39 -4.90
C PRO A 440 8.80 -18.14 -6.03
N THR A 441 9.14 -17.44 -7.11
CA THR A 441 9.96 -17.98 -8.19
C THR A 441 11.44 -17.77 -7.89
N LEU A 442 12.24 -18.80 -8.17
CA LEU A 442 13.68 -18.76 -7.96
C LEU A 442 14.36 -17.75 -8.89
N CYS A 443 15.36 -17.04 -8.37
CA CYS A 443 16.24 -16.22 -9.20
C CYS A 443 16.92 -17.08 -10.27
N LYS A 444 16.80 -16.68 -11.54
CA LYS A 444 17.38 -17.42 -12.67
C LYS A 444 18.90 -17.48 -12.63
N ASP A 445 19.55 -16.49 -11.99
CA ASP A 445 20.99 -16.31 -12.00
C ASP A 445 21.72 -16.94 -10.80
N CYS A 446 21.06 -17.10 -9.66
CA CYS A 446 21.72 -17.58 -8.43
C CYS A 446 21.11 -18.84 -7.82
N LYS A 447 20.04 -19.42 -8.39
CA LYS A 447 19.46 -20.68 -7.90
C LYS A 447 20.47 -21.83 -7.98
N GLN A 448 20.46 -22.71 -6.98
CA GLN A 448 21.47 -23.77 -6.82
C GLN A 448 20.86 -25.17 -7.02
N PRO A 449 21.62 -26.19 -7.45
CA PRO A 449 21.12 -27.57 -7.60
C PRO A 449 20.65 -28.17 -6.26
N VAL A 450 19.48 -28.81 -6.25
CA VAL A 450 18.96 -29.44 -5.01
C VAL A 450 19.84 -30.59 -4.54
N ASP A 451 20.38 -31.38 -5.45
CA ASP A 451 21.20 -32.56 -5.12
C ASP A 451 22.50 -32.19 -4.39
N GLU A 452 23.00 -30.97 -4.62
CA GLU A 452 24.20 -30.44 -3.97
C GLU A 452 23.89 -29.79 -2.62
N GLN A 453 22.79 -29.02 -2.55
CA GLN A 453 22.47 -28.22 -1.36
C GLN A 453 21.63 -28.98 -0.33
N LEU A 454 20.73 -29.86 -0.77
CA LEU A 454 19.79 -30.63 0.06
C LEU A 454 19.71 -32.10 -0.40
N PRO A 455 20.82 -32.87 -0.33
CA PRO A 455 20.90 -34.24 -0.88
C PRO A 455 19.89 -35.22 -0.25
N ASP A 456 19.59 -35.09 1.03
CA ASP A 456 18.63 -35.98 1.70
C ASP A 456 17.19 -35.69 1.27
N LEU A 457 16.84 -34.41 1.07
CA LEU A 457 15.54 -34.03 0.50
C LEU A 457 15.42 -34.52 -0.94
N ALA A 458 16.47 -34.36 -1.75
CA ALA A 458 16.48 -34.87 -3.11
C ALA A 458 16.22 -36.38 -3.18
N ARG A 459 16.95 -37.17 -2.35
CA ARG A 459 16.73 -38.62 -2.25
C ARG A 459 15.30 -38.95 -1.81
N PHE A 460 14.79 -38.24 -0.80
CA PHE A 460 13.40 -38.43 -0.35
C PHE A 460 12.40 -38.20 -1.49
N LEU A 461 12.56 -37.13 -2.27
CA LEU A 461 11.66 -36.80 -3.37
C LEU A 461 11.73 -37.83 -4.50
N GLN A 462 12.93 -38.36 -4.80
CA GLN A 462 13.13 -39.47 -5.74
C GLN A 462 12.37 -40.72 -5.27
N ASP A 463 12.59 -41.15 -4.02
CA ASP A 463 12.03 -42.39 -3.49
C ASP A 463 10.50 -42.30 -3.32
N ARG A 464 9.99 -41.20 -2.77
CA ARG A 464 8.58 -41.05 -2.40
C ARG A 464 7.67 -40.71 -3.57
N PHE A 465 8.14 -39.84 -4.48
CA PHE A 465 7.34 -39.26 -5.57
C PHE A 465 7.82 -39.68 -6.96
N SER A 466 8.87 -40.51 -7.07
CA SER A 466 9.44 -40.97 -8.34
C SER A 466 9.87 -39.82 -9.27
N LEU A 467 10.44 -38.77 -8.69
CA LEU A 467 10.89 -37.56 -9.42
C LEU A 467 12.38 -37.62 -9.75
N ASP A 468 12.76 -37.19 -10.95
CA ASP A 468 14.14 -36.87 -11.28
C ASP A 468 14.51 -35.48 -10.75
N THR A 469 15.42 -35.41 -9.80
CA THR A 469 15.81 -34.17 -9.09
C THR A 469 16.92 -33.39 -9.79
N THR A 470 17.50 -33.90 -10.88
CA THR A 470 18.66 -33.28 -11.56
C THR A 470 18.41 -31.83 -12.01
N GLN A 471 17.19 -31.53 -12.43
CA GLN A 471 16.76 -30.18 -12.85
C GLN A 471 16.16 -29.34 -11.73
N MET A 472 15.92 -29.92 -10.55
CA MET A 472 15.37 -29.21 -9.40
C MET A 472 16.40 -28.24 -8.83
N ARG A 473 15.91 -27.13 -8.27
CA ARG A 473 16.74 -26.03 -7.78
C ARG A 473 16.24 -25.54 -6.43
N VAL A 474 17.14 -25.00 -5.63
CA VAL A 474 16.84 -24.34 -4.35
C VAL A 474 17.20 -22.86 -4.41
N ARG A 475 16.59 -22.09 -3.53
CA ARG A 475 16.88 -20.67 -3.32
C ARG A 475 18.27 -20.53 -2.72
N ASN A 476 19.08 -19.67 -3.33
CA ASN A 476 20.28 -19.16 -2.68
C ASN A 476 19.87 -18.10 -1.64
N GLU A 477 20.10 -18.39 -0.36
CA GLU A 477 19.68 -17.55 0.77
C GLU A 477 20.40 -16.20 0.82
N HIS A 478 21.57 -16.08 0.19
CA HIS A 478 22.30 -14.82 0.04
C HIS A 478 21.89 -14.01 -1.19
N GLY A 479 21.16 -14.64 -2.12
CA GLY A 479 20.81 -14.07 -3.42
C GLY A 479 22.00 -13.56 -4.23
N CYS A 480 21.71 -12.66 -5.18
CA CYS A 480 22.68 -11.93 -5.98
C CYS A 480 22.12 -10.54 -6.33
N ASP A 481 22.95 -9.67 -6.92
CA ASP A 481 22.57 -8.30 -7.30
C ASP A 481 21.31 -8.25 -8.19
N LYS A 482 21.13 -9.23 -9.09
CA LYS A 482 19.96 -9.28 -9.99
C LYS A 482 18.63 -9.54 -9.29
N CYS A 483 18.66 -10.14 -8.11
CA CYS A 483 17.46 -10.34 -7.28
C CYS A 483 17.50 -9.48 -6.02
N ASN A 484 18.31 -8.42 -5.99
CA ASN A 484 18.51 -7.56 -4.81
C ASN A 484 18.81 -8.38 -3.54
N HIS A 485 19.67 -9.40 -3.66
CA HIS A 485 20.07 -10.30 -2.58
C HIS A 485 18.91 -11.09 -1.91
N THR A 486 17.76 -11.21 -2.57
CA THR A 486 16.63 -11.98 -2.03
C THR A 486 16.67 -13.47 -2.42
N GLY A 487 17.30 -13.83 -3.54
CA GLY A 487 17.27 -15.20 -4.09
C GLY A 487 15.98 -15.56 -4.85
N VAL A 488 15.02 -14.64 -4.95
CA VAL A 488 13.74 -14.82 -5.66
C VAL A 488 13.56 -13.75 -6.74
N ALA A 489 12.88 -14.07 -7.84
CA ALA A 489 12.68 -13.16 -8.96
C ALA A 489 11.25 -12.60 -9.05
N GLY A 490 10.30 -13.21 -8.34
CA GLY A 490 8.89 -12.84 -8.41
C GLY A 490 8.02 -13.90 -7.75
N VAL A 491 6.77 -13.98 -8.20
CA VAL A 491 5.80 -14.98 -7.75
C VAL A 491 5.04 -15.55 -8.94
N GLU A 492 4.62 -16.81 -8.82
CA GLU A 492 3.73 -17.45 -9.78
C GLU A 492 2.60 -18.18 -9.06
N VAL A 493 1.47 -18.38 -9.75
CA VAL A 493 0.29 -19.05 -9.21
C VAL A 493 0.51 -20.55 -9.14
N VAL A 494 0.21 -21.17 -8.01
CA VAL A 494 -0.14 -22.60 -7.94
C VAL A 494 -1.61 -22.70 -7.63
N ALA A 495 -2.28 -23.68 -8.24
CA ALA A 495 -3.71 -23.80 -8.16
C ALA A 495 -4.17 -25.24 -8.33
N GLU A 496 -5.32 -25.54 -7.77
CA GLU A 496 -6.17 -26.68 -8.10
C GLU A 496 -7.53 -26.15 -8.56
N MET A 497 -8.16 -26.85 -9.51
CA MET A 497 -9.38 -26.40 -10.15
C MET A 497 -10.39 -27.53 -10.24
N LEU A 498 -11.65 -27.18 -10.01
CA LEU A 498 -12.77 -28.10 -10.05
C LEU A 498 -13.89 -27.50 -10.90
N GLN A 499 -14.29 -28.22 -11.95
CA GLN A 499 -15.59 -28.06 -12.59
C GLN A 499 -16.52 -29.14 -12.03
N PRO A 500 -17.46 -28.82 -11.13
CA PRO A 500 -18.25 -29.83 -10.46
C PRO A 500 -19.12 -30.62 -11.45
N THR A 501 -18.90 -31.93 -11.52
CA THR A 501 -19.78 -32.85 -12.24
C THR A 501 -20.98 -33.23 -11.39
N ARG A 502 -22.04 -33.75 -12.01
CA ARG A 502 -23.22 -34.24 -11.29
C ARG A 502 -22.86 -35.29 -10.22
N ALA A 503 -21.93 -36.20 -10.53
CA ALA A 503 -21.49 -37.23 -9.59
C ALA A 503 -20.84 -36.62 -8.33
N ILE A 504 -19.99 -35.61 -8.52
CA ILE A 504 -19.34 -34.87 -7.43
C ILE A 504 -20.41 -34.12 -6.60
N LEU A 505 -21.31 -33.38 -7.26
CA LEU A 505 -22.37 -32.63 -6.58
C LEU A 505 -23.34 -33.53 -5.79
N GLU A 506 -23.65 -34.73 -6.29
CA GLU A 506 -24.49 -35.71 -5.58
C GLU A 506 -23.82 -36.22 -4.30
N LYS A 507 -22.49 -36.41 -4.31
CA LYS A 507 -21.71 -36.79 -3.13
C LYS A 507 -21.66 -35.66 -2.11
N ILE A 508 -21.35 -34.45 -2.57
CA ILE A 508 -21.36 -33.24 -1.72
C ILE A 508 -22.74 -33.03 -1.08
N ARG A 509 -23.84 -33.21 -1.83
CA ARG A 509 -25.20 -33.06 -1.31
C ARG A 509 -25.51 -34.03 -0.17
N LYS A 510 -24.91 -35.22 -0.19
CA LYS A 510 -25.04 -36.25 0.87
C LYS A 510 -24.08 -36.04 2.05
N GLY A 511 -23.21 -35.03 1.98
CA GLY A 511 -22.15 -34.79 2.97
C GLY A 511 -20.93 -35.71 2.81
N ASP A 512 -20.82 -36.42 1.69
CA ASP A 512 -19.76 -37.39 1.42
C ASP A 512 -18.59 -36.73 0.66
N ILE A 513 -17.84 -35.88 1.38
CA ILE A 513 -16.75 -35.06 0.80
C ILE A 513 -15.58 -35.93 0.34
N PHE A 514 -15.25 -37.00 1.05
CA PHE A 514 -14.14 -37.88 0.68
C PHE A 514 -14.40 -38.63 -0.63
N ASP A 515 -15.64 -39.11 -0.86
CA ASP A 515 -15.97 -39.71 -2.17
C ASP A 515 -16.02 -38.66 -3.28
N ALA A 516 -16.47 -37.44 -2.98
CA ALA A 516 -16.42 -36.34 -3.94
C ALA A 516 -14.97 -36.03 -4.37
N GLU A 517 -14.05 -36.00 -3.40
CA GLU A 517 -12.61 -35.84 -3.64
C GLU A 517 -12.07 -36.99 -4.48
N ARG A 518 -12.37 -38.24 -4.12
CA ARG A 518 -11.90 -39.41 -4.87
C ARG A 518 -12.37 -39.39 -6.33
N ILE A 519 -13.63 -38.99 -6.58
CA ILE A 519 -14.15 -38.84 -7.94
C ILE A 519 -13.39 -37.74 -8.69
N TRP A 520 -13.17 -36.58 -8.08
CA TRP A 520 -12.40 -35.51 -8.70
C TRP A 520 -10.95 -35.93 -9.01
N ARG A 521 -10.26 -36.50 -8.02
CA ARG A 521 -8.86 -36.94 -8.12
C ARG A 521 -8.67 -38.15 -9.06
N SER A 522 -9.72 -38.92 -9.35
CA SER A 522 -9.64 -40.01 -10.34
C SER A 522 -9.28 -39.57 -11.77
N SER A 523 -9.34 -38.27 -12.04
CA SER A 523 -8.92 -37.68 -13.31
C SER A 523 -7.41 -37.35 -13.38
N TRP A 524 -6.69 -37.47 -12.27
CA TRP A 524 -5.23 -37.34 -12.22
C TRP A 524 -4.55 -38.52 -12.90
N ASP A 525 -3.47 -38.26 -13.64
CA ASP A 525 -2.71 -39.24 -14.40
C ASP A 525 -1.69 -40.06 -13.58
N GLY A 526 -1.68 -39.89 -12.26
CA GLY A 526 -0.77 -40.60 -11.34
C GLY A 526 0.68 -40.10 -11.36
N ARG A 527 1.00 -39.03 -12.11
CA ARG A 527 2.38 -38.55 -12.29
C ARG A 527 2.60 -37.17 -11.70
N PHE A 528 3.59 -37.03 -10.81
CA PHE A 528 3.96 -35.73 -10.23
C PHE A 528 4.74 -34.84 -11.21
N ASP A 529 5.49 -35.44 -12.12
CA ASP A 529 6.29 -34.77 -13.16
C ASP A 529 5.49 -34.39 -14.42
N SER A 530 4.20 -34.73 -14.47
CA SER A 530 3.32 -34.42 -15.59
C SER A 530 2.84 -32.96 -15.58
N PRO A 531 2.79 -32.27 -16.74
CA PRO A 531 2.23 -30.92 -16.84
C PRO A 531 0.70 -30.87 -16.66
N ASN A 532 0.00 -32.01 -16.75
CA ASN A 532 -1.45 -32.07 -16.61
C ASN A 532 -1.86 -31.83 -15.15
N MET A 533 -2.61 -30.76 -14.88
CA MET A 533 -3.12 -30.41 -13.55
C MET A 533 -4.57 -30.87 -13.31
N THR A 534 -5.16 -31.58 -14.25
CA THR A 534 -6.50 -32.16 -14.07
C THR A 534 -6.49 -33.16 -12.91
N GLY A 535 -7.34 -32.93 -11.92
CA GLY A 535 -7.41 -33.76 -10.71
C GLY A 535 -6.23 -33.61 -9.75
N LYS A 536 -5.26 -32.73 -10.04
CA LYS A 536 -4.13 -32.44 -9.15
C LYS A 536 -4.49 -31.41 -8.10
N THR A 537 -3.96 -31.63 -6.89
CA THR A 537 -4.06 -30.66 -5.81
C THR A 537 -3.07 -29.52 -5.97
N VAL A 538 -3.23 -28.46 -5.18
CA VAL A 538 -2.27 -27.35 -5.15
C VAL A 538 -0.86 -27.81 -4.78
N PHE A 539 -0.74 -28.78 -3.87
CA PHE A 539 0.53 -29.39 -3.48
C PHE A 539 1.20 -30.03 -4.69
N GLN A 540 0.45 -30.80 -5.49
CA GLN A 540 1.00 -31.48 -6.66
C GLN A 540 1.40 -30.49 -7.76
N HIS A 541 0.66 -29.40 -7.92
CA HIS A 541 1.05 -28.32 -8.83
C HIS A 541 2.33 -27.61 -8.35
N ALA A 542 2.44 -27.30 -7.06
CA ALA A 542 3.67 -26.74 -6.48
C ALA A 542 4.86 -27.70 -6.65
N LEU A 543 4.66 -28.99 -6.38
CA LEU A 543 5.68 -30.02 -6.56
C LEU A 543 6.13 -30.14 -8.02
N TYR A 544 5.22 -30.06 -8.98
CA TYR A 544 5.55 -30.03 -10.41
C TYR A 544 6.43 -28.81 -10.77
N LYS A 545 6.14 -27.63 -10.20
CA LYS A 545 6.98 -26.44 -10.41
C LYS A 545 8.34 -26.54 -9.75
N ALA A 546 8.42 -27.18 -8.59
CA ALA A 546 9.67 -27.49 -7.92
C ALA A 546 10.50 -28.47 -8.76
N TYR A 547 9.85 -29.50 -9.32
CA TYR A 547 10.43 -30.44 -10.28
C TYR A 547 11.08 -29.71 -11.47
N LEU A 548 10.43 -28.69 -12.03
CA LEU A 548 11.00 -27.85 -13.11
C LEU A 548 12.11 -26.88 -12.65
N GLY A 549 12.48 -26.88 -11.37
CA GLY A 549 13.46 -25.94 -10.80
C GLY A 549 13.03 -24.48 -10.90
N ARG A 550 11.72 -24.22 -10.88
CA ARG A 550 11.12 -22.87 -10.90
C ARG A 550 10.90 -22.31 -9.50
N ILE A 551 10.51 -23.16 -8.56
CA ILE A 551 10.33 -22.82 -7.14
C ILE A 551 11.22 -23.69 -6.26
N ASP A 552 11.48 -23.25 -5.03
CA ASP A 552 12.21 -24.04 -4.03
C ASP A 552 11.32 -25.21 -3.53
N PRO A 553 11.80 -26.47 -3.51
CA PRO A 553 11.04 -27.62 -3.01
C PRO A 553 10.52 -27.45 -1.58
N ARG A 554 11.22 -26.72 -0.71
CA ARG A 554 10.76 -26.42 0.66
C ARG A 554 9.48 -25.58 0.68
N THR A 555 9.19 -24.85 -0.39
CA THR A 555 7.95 -24.07 -0.54
C THR A 555 6.73 -24.99 -0.70
N VAL A 556 6.91 -26.22 -1.22
CA VAL A 556 5.80 -27.15 -1.40
C VAL A 556 5.20 -27.56 -0.04
N GLU A 557 6.04 -27.63 1.00
CA GLU A 557 5.62 -28.01 2.35
C GLU A 557 4.74 -26.97 3.06
N THR A 558 4.58 -25.77 2.50
CA THR A 558 3.63 -24.78 3.04
C THR A 558 2.17 -25.21 2.82
N PHE A 559 1.92 -26.13 1.90
CA PHE A 559 0.58 -26.68 1.63
C PHE A 559 0.33 -27.94 2.45
N GLU A 560 1.26 -28.89 2.37
CA GLU A 560 1.26 -30.12 3.16
C GLU A 560 2.69 -30.66 3.21
N THR A 561 3.12 -31.22 4.35
CA THR A 561 4.47 -31.79 4.47
C THR A 561 4.61 -33.04 3.61
N PHE A 562 5.81 -33.27 3.05
CA PHE A 562 6.03 -34.41 2.15
C PHE A 562 5.70 -35.78 2.77
N ASP A 563 5.97 -35.96 4.06
CA ASP A 563 5.68 -37.20 4.80
C ASP A 563 4.20 -37.48 4.98
N ARG A 564 3.38 -36.42 5.07
CA ARG A 564 1.94 -36.53 5.36
C ARG A 564 1.08 -36.64 4.11
N PHE A 565 1.57 -36.15 2.98
CA PHE A 565 0.82 -36.14 1.74
C PHE A 565 0.37 -37.55 1.35
N GLU A 566 -0.96 -37.73 1.28
CA GLU A 566 -1.57 -38.99 0.91
C GLU A 566 -1.61 -39.15 -0.62
N ILE A 567 -0.95 -40.21 -1.10
CA ILE A 567 -1.03 -40.63 -2.51
C ILE A 567 -2.21 -41.58 -2.61
N ILE A 568 -3.36 -41.00 -2.97
CA ILE A 568 -4.64 -41.68 -3.16
C ILE A 568 -4.78 -42.17 -4.59
#